data_AF-A0AA86MJI4-F1
#
_entry.id   AF-A0AA86MJI4-F1
#
_cell.length_a   1.000
_cell.length_b   1.000
_cell.length_c   1.000
_cell.angle_alpha   90.00
_cell.angle_beta   90.00
_cell.angle_gamma   90.00
#
_symmetry.space_group_name_H-M   'P 1'
#
loop_
_entity.id
_entity.type
_entity.pdbx_description
1 polymer ?
#
loop_
_entity_poly.entity_id
_entity_poly.type
_entity_poly.pdbx_seq_one_letter_code
_entity_poly.pdbx_strand_id
1 'polypeptide(L)'
;MKVYEIKLKVFILKDVLINEMQSIISDFIDTSLAKDDELLKMHNENKFKGYCFDGFYPIEKEKVYKNGNIYTLTLRTINRNIGEFFNNKLVNEYNSYIKGLTSEIRILPKKHIDKIYSLTPVILKIMKGIGKM
;
A
#
# COMPACT_ATOMS: atom_id res chain seq x y z
N MET A 1 4.68 11.54 -17.02
CA MET A 1 4.47 10.85 -15.73
C MET A 1 5.57 9.82 -15.48
N LYS A 2 6.24 9.90 -14.34
CA LYS A 2 7.12 8.83 -13.81
C LYS A 2 6.28 8.00 -12.83
N VAL A 3 6.49 6.69 -12.80
CA VAL A 3 5.88 5.80 -11.80
C VAL A 3 7.00 5.26 -10.94
N TYR A 4 6.93 5.55 -9.64
CA TYR A 4 7.86 5.03 -8.64
C TYR A 4 7.29 3.73 -8.10
N GLU A 5 8.08 2.67 -8.11
CA GLU A 5 7.80 1.42 -7.43
C GLU A 5 8.75 1.27 -6.26
N ILE A 6 8.19 1.04 -5.08
CA ILE A 6 8.90 0.87 -3.83
C ILE A 6 8.62 -0.55 -3.35
N LYS A 7 9.67 -1.35 -3.15
CA LYS A 7 9.58 -2.65 -2.48
C LYS A 7 10.00 -2.49 -1.04
N LEU A 8 9.04 -2.45 -0.14
CA LEU A 8 9.25 -2.35 1.29
C LEU A 8 9.30 -3.75 1.92
N LYS A 9 10.41 -4.10 2.57
CA LYS A 9 10.44 -5.26 3.46
C LYS A 9 9.81 -4.90 4.79
N VAL A 10 8.91 -5.76 5.26
CA VAL A 10 8.21 -5.61 6.52
C VAL A 10 8.34 -6.87 7.36
N PHE A 11 8.49 -6.70 8.68
CA PHE A 11 8.45 -7.76 9.67
C PHE A 11 7.06 -7.84 10.29
N ILE A 12 6.52 -9.05 10.40
CA ILE A 12 5.20 -9.29 10.98
C ILE A 12 5.35 -9.56 12.49
N LEU A 13 4.72 -8.72 13.30
CA LEU A 13 4.76 -8.74 14.77
C LEU A 13 3.64 -9.60 15.38
N LYS A 14 2.57 -9.86 14.62
CA LYS A 14 1.41 -10.68 15.01
C LYS A 14 0.84 -11.36 13.77
N ASP A 15 0.34 -12.58 13.92
CA ASP A 15 -0.28 -13.32 12.82
C ASP A 15 -1.37 -12.48 12.13
N VAL A 16 -1.35 -12.48 10.81
CA VAL A 16 -2.30 -11.74 9.96
C VAL A 16 -3.05 -12.71 9.07
N LEU A 17 -4.37 -12.75 9.19
CA LEU A 17 -5.22 -13.52 8.27
C LEU A 17 -5.26 -12.84 6.89
N ILE A 18 -5.34 -13.64 5.83
CA ILE A 18 -5.33 -13.12 4.44
C ILE A 18 -6.45 -12.11 4.15
N ASN A 19 -7.60 -12.26 4.80
CA ASN A 19 -8.77 -11.38 4.66
C ASN A 19 -8.63 -10.07 5.45
N GLU A 20 -7.74 -9.99 6.42
CA GLU A 20 -7.47 -8.80 7.23
C GLU A 20 -6.27 -7.99 6.71
N MET A 21 -5.40 -8.65 5.94
CA MET A 21 -4.16 -8.12 5.38
C MET A 21 -4.29 -6.70 4.83
N GLN A 22 -5.28 -6.45 3.97
CA GLN A 22 -5.43 -5.15 3.31
C GLN A 22 -5.76 -4.02 4.30
N SER A 23 -6.59 -4.32 5.32
CA SER A 23 -6.91 -3.36 6.38
C SER A 23 -5.70 -3.07 7.26
N ILE A 24 -4.90 -4.09 7.59
CA ILE A 24 -3.71 -3.96 8.43
C ILE A 24 -2.60 -3.18 7.71
N ILE A 25 -2.41 -3.42 6.41
CA ILE A 25 -1.47 -2.64 5.59
C ILE A 25 -1.95 -1.18 5.47
N SER A 26 -3.24 -0.95 5.24
CA SER A 26 -3.79 0.41 5.19
C SER A 26 -3.56 1.15 6.50
N ASP A 27 -3.90 0.55 7.64
CA ASP A 27 -3.68 1.13 8.96
C ASP A 27 -2.21 1.47 9.21
N PHE A 28 -1.28 0.58 8.84
CA PHE A 28 0.15 0.83 8.95
C PHE A 28 0.60 2.05 8.12
N ILE A 29 0.08 2.21 6.89
CA ILE A 29 0.40 3.37 6.05
C ILE A 29 -0.26 4.64 6.59
N ASP A 30 -1.53 4.57 6.95
CA ASP A 30 -2.34 5.73 7.35
C ASP A 30 -1.85 6.31 8.68
N THR A 31 -1.56 5.46 9.67
CA THR A 31 -0.96 5.88 10.95
C THR A 31 0.41 6.52 10.77
N SER A 32 1.17 6.08 9.76
CA SER A 32 2.48 6.65 9.42
C SER A 32 2.34 8.01 8.69
N LEU A 33 1.37 8.16 7.79
CA LEU A 33 1.06 9.43 7.14
C LEU A 33 0.61 10.49 8.14
N ALA A 34 -0.14 10.08 9.17
CA ALA A 34 -0.68 10.99 10.20
C ALA A 34 0.38 11.65 11.08
N LYS A 35 1.64 11.20 11.04
CA LYS A 35 2.75 11.77 11.80
C LYS A 35 3.37 13.02 11.16
N ASP A 36 2.95 13.35 9.94
CA ASP A 36 3.46 14.48 9.16
C ASP A 36 2.28 15.34 8.70
N ASP A 37 2.25 16.61 9.06
CA ASP A 37 1.09 17.48 8.83
C ASP A 37 0.73 17.65 7.34
N GLU A 38 1.73 17.67 6.45
CA GLU A 38 1.50 17.80 5.00
C GLU A 38 0.89 16.51 4.44
N LEU A 39 1.43 15.37 4.85
CA LEU A 39 0.93 14.06 4.44
C LEU A 39 -0.44 13.74 5.06
N LEU A 40 -0.69 14.17 6.29
CA LEU A 40 -1.98 14.07 6.97
C LEU A 40 -3.03 14.91 6.25
N LYS A 41 -2.69 16.15 5.87
CA LYS A 41 -3.58 16.99 5.06
C LYS A 41 -3.94 16.31 3.74
N MET A 42 -2.96 15.78 3.03
CA MET A 42 -3.18 14.99 1.81
C MET A 42 -4.05 13.75 2.05
N HIS A 43 -3.82 13.02 3.15
CA HIS A 43 -4.62 11.86 3.54
C HIS A 43 -6.07 12.23 3.87
N ASN A 44 -6.33 13.43 4.40
CA ASN A 44 -7.70 13.88 4.73
C ASN A 44 -8.46 14.48 3.54
N GLU A 45 -7.77 14.89 2.48
CA GLU A 45 -8.43 15.41 1.27
C GLU A 45 -9.24 14.31 0.55
N ASN A 46 -10.52 14.57 0.28
CA ASN A 46 -11.42 13.65 -0.43
C ASN A 46 -11.15 13.62 -1.94
N LYS A 47 -9.94 13.17 -2.32
CA LYS A 47 -9.46 13.01 -3.69
C LYS A 47 -8.67 11.71 -3.81
N PHE A 48 -8.33 11.33 -5.05
CA PHE A 48 -7.42 10.21 -5.30
C PHE A 48 -6.07 10.46 -4.59
N LYS A 49 -5.64 9.47 -3.80
CA LYS A 49 -4.40 9.56 -3.01
C LYS A 49 -3.13 9.53 -3.85
N GLY A 50 -3.22 9.05 -5.09
CA GLY A 50 -2.07 9.02 -6.01
C GLY A 50 -1.05 7.94 -5.70
N TYR A 51 -1.41 6.94 -4.89
CA TYR A 51 -0.62 5.73 -4.65
C TYR A 51 -1.52 4.50 -4.56
N CYS A 52 -0.92 3.32 -4.72
CA CYS A 52 -1.53 2.02 -4.45
C CYS A 52 -0.50 1.06 -3.85
N PHE A 53 -0.97 -0.03 -3.25
CA PHE A 53 -0.15 -1.08 -2.68
C PHE A 53 -0.77 -2.46 -2.98
N ASP A 54 0.04 -3.51 -2.91
CA ASP A 54 -0.39 -4.91 -3.07
C ASP A 54 -0.58 -5.61 -1.70
N GLY A 55 -0.62 -6.94 -1.69
CA GLY A 55 -0.56 -7.72 -0.45
C GLY A 55 0.87 -8.10 -0.07
N PHE A 56 1.02 -8.76 1.06
CA PHE A 56 2.29 -9.37 1.43
C PHE A 56 2.70 -10.44 0.42
N TYR A 57 3.99 -10.42 0.05
CA TYR A 57 4.62 -11.42 -0.81
C TYR A 57 5.78 -12.11 -0.07
N PRO A 58 5.94 -13.45 -0.19
CA PRO A 58 5.12 -14.39 -0.94
C PRO A 58 3.74 -14.65 -0.32
N ILE A 59 2.79 -15.13 -1.14
CA ILE A 59 1.45 -15.50 -0.68
C ILE A 59 1.53 -16.82 0.11
N GLU A 60 0.98 -16.82 1.32
CA GLU A 60 0.98 -17.99 2.19
C GLU A 60 -0.10 -19.01 1.82
N LYS A 61 0.28 -20.30 1.81
CA LYS A 61 -0.65 -21.41 1.51
C LYS A 61 -1.70 -21.58 2.60
N GLU A 62 -1.30 -21.40 3.85
CA GLU A 62 -2.18 -21.49 5.03
C GLU A 62 -3.10 -20.27 5.17
N LYS A 63 -3.01 -19.28 4.27
CA LYS A 63 -3.79 -18.03 4.32
C LYS A 63 -3.56 -17.22 5.61
N VAL A 64 -2.45 -17.46 6.30
CA VAL A 64 -2.02 -16.72 7.49
C VAL A 64 -0.56 -16.32 7.30
N TYR A 65 -0.29 -15.02 7.38
CA TYR A 65 1.06 -14.47 7.43
C TYR A 65 1.55 -14.53 8.87
N LYS A 66 2.57 -15.32 9.14
CA LYS A 66 2.98 -15.66 10.51
C LYS A 66 3.83 -14.56 11.13
N ASN A 67 3.63 -14.34 12.42
CA ASN A 67 4.54 -13.57 13.27
C ASN A 67 5.98 -14.12 13.15
N GLY A 68 6.95 -13.22 13.14
CA GLY A 68 8.38 -13.57 13.05
C GLY A 68 8.91 -13.60 11.63
N ASN A 69 8.04 -13.55 10.63
CA ASN A 69 8.43 -13.62 9.22
C ASN A 69 8.58 -12.23 8.59
N ILE A 70 9.38 -12.18 7.52
CA ILE A 70 9.58 -11.00 6.70
C ILE A 70 8.86 -11.19 5.36
N TYR A 71 8.07 -10.19 4.97
CA TYR A 71 7.40 -10.15 3.68
C TYR A 71 7.76 -8.87 2.92
N THR A 72 7.46 -8.87 1.63
CA THR A 72 7.59 -7.69 0.77
C THR A 72 6.22 -7.09 0.51
N LEU A 73 6.11 -5.77 0.68
CA LEU A 73 5.00 -4.94 0.24
C LEU A 73 5.47 -4.08 -0.93
N THR A 74 4.78 -4.15 -2.08
CA THR A 74 5.05 -3.29 -3.23
C THR A 74 4.09 -2.10 -3.22
N LEU A 75 4.65 -0.90 -3.06
CA LEU A 75 3.91 0.35 -3.20
C LEU A 75 4.24 1.01 -4.54
N ARG A 76 3.25 1.63 -5.18
CA ARG A 76 3.45 2.42 -6.40
C ARG A 76 2.81 3.78 -6.29
N THR A 77 3.49 4.80 -6.80
CA THR A 77 2.96 6.16 -6.83
C THR A 77 3.48 6.94 -8.03
N ILE A 78 2.70 7.93 -8.45
CA ILE A 78 3.10 8.94 -9.45
C ILE A 78 3.59 10.24 -8.79
N ASN A 79 3.44 10.35 -7.47
CA ASN A 79 3.88 11.49 -6.67
C ASN A 79 5.24 11.19 -6.05
N ARG A 80 6.23 12.05 -6.34
CA ARG A 80 7.59 11.90 -5.84
C ARG A 80 7.66 11.98 -4.31
N ASN A 81 6.94 12.91 -3.69
CA ASN A 81 6.98 13.13 -2.24
C ASN A 81 6.45 11.90 -1.49
N ILE A 82 5.40 11.27 -2.01
CA ILE A 82 4.87 10.01 -1.46
C ILE A 82 5.89 8.88 -1.63
N GLY A 83 6.57 8.80 -2.78
CA GLY A 83 7.60 7.81 -3.03
C GLY A 83 8.79 7.95 -2.07
N GLU A 84 9.21 9.19 -1.80
CA GLU A 84 10.25 9.50 -0.82
C GLU A 84 9.80 9.19 0.62
N PHE A 85 8.54 9.46 0.98
CA PHE A 85 7.96 9.03 2.26
C PHE A 85 8.03 7.50 2.43
N PHE A 86 7.58 6.73 1.43
CA PHE A 86 7.64 5.26 1.49
C PHE A 86 9.07 4.75 1.58
N ASN A 87 10.01 5.37 0.87
CA ASN A 87 11.39 4.91 0.83
C ASN A 87 12.18 5.24 2.11
N ASN A 88 11.94 6.43 2.69
CA ASN A 88 12.81 6.99 3.73
C ASN A 88 12.17 7.03 5.12
N LYS A 89 10.85 7.21 5.21
CA LYS A 89 10.11 7.34 6.48
C LYS A 89 9.44 6.03 6.85
N LEU A 90 8.63 5.46 5.96
CA LEU A 90 7.85 4.24 6.22
C LEU A 90 8.72 3.02 6.60
N VAL A 91 9.98 2.98 6.17
CA VAL A 91 10.96 1.93 6.56
C VAL A 91 11.26 1.89 8.06
N ASN A 92 11.05 2.98 8.78
CA ASN A 92 11.30 3.06 10.22
C ASN A 92 10.02 2.97 11.07
N GLU A 93 8.87 2.83 10.42
CA GLU A 93 7.57 2.85 11.07
C GLU A 93 7.18 1.49 11.61
N TYR A 94 6.32 1.49 12.62
CA TYR A 94 5.73 0.27 13.17
C TYR A 94 4.35 0.53 13.76
N ASN A 95 3.49 -0.49 13.71
CA ASN A 95 2.24 -0.54 14.45
C ASN A 95 2.16 -1.87 15.24
N SER A 96 0.97 -2.27 15.66
CA SER A 96 0.78 -3.50 16.43
C SER A 96 0.98 -4.80 15.64
N TYR A 97 1.05 -4.73 14.31
CA TYR A 97 1.14 -5.90 13.40
C TYR A 97 2.39 -5.88 12.51
N ILE A 98 2.85 -4.71 12.11
CA ILE A 98 3.88 -4.54 11.08
C ILE A 98 4.99 -3.65 11.61
N LYS A 99 6.24 -4.00 11.30
CA LYS A 99 7.40 -3.11 11.40
C LYS A 99 8.08 -2.99 10.03
N GLY A 100 8.26 -1.77 9.54
CA GLY A 100 9.10 -1.49 8.37
C GLY A 100 10.56 -1.87 8.62
N LEU A 101 11.28 -2.27 7.56
CA LEU A 101 12.68 -2.66 7.66
C LEU A 101 13.57 -1.88 6.69
N THR A 102 13.42 -2.15 5.39
CA THR A 102 14.26 -1.61 4.32
C THR A 102 13.41 -1.47 3.08
N SER A 103 13.81 -0.58 2.17
CA SER A 103 13.12 -0.45 0.90
C SER A 103 14.07 -0.25 -0.27
N GLU A 104 13.59 -0.61 -1.46
CA GLU A 104 14.23 -0.31 -2.73
C GLU A 104 13.24 0.49 -3.58
N ILE A 105 13.68 1.62 -4.14
CA ILE A 105 12.90 2.43 -5.07
C ILE A 105 13.46 2.32 -6.49
N ARG A 106 12.56 2.14 -7.46
CA ARG A 106 12.87 2.24 -8.89
C ARG A 106 11.81 3.00 -9.66
N ILE A 107 12.20 3.58 -10.79
CA ILE A 107 11.26 4.19 -11.73
C ILE A 107 10.91 3.14 -12.78
N LEU A 108 9.63 2.84 -12.94
CA LEU A 108 9.18 1.87 -13.94
C LEU A 108 9.36 2.44 -15.37
N PRO A 109 9.93 1.68 -16.31
CA PRO A 109 10.02 2.11 -17.69
C PRO A 109 8.63 2.18 -18.31
N LYS A 110 8.40 3.20 -19.15
CA LYS A 110 7.16 3.28 -19.92
C LYS A 110 7.18 2.23 -21.03
N LYS A 111 6.10 1.47 -21.13
CA LYS A 111 5.88 0.48 -22.19
C LYS A 111 4.47 0.65 -22.73
N HIS A 112 4.23 0.20 -23.96
CA HIS A 112 2.88 0.07 -24.48
C HIS A 112 2.11 -0.95 -23.62
N ILE A 113 0.86 -0.63 -23.27
CA ILE A 113 0.02 -1.51 -22.44
C ILE A 113 -0.89 -2.31 -23.37
N ASP A 114 -0.59 -3.59 -23.54
CA ASP A 114 -1.39 -4.48 -24.39
C ASP A 114 -2.56 -5.12 -23.64
N LYS A 115 -2.34 -5.47 -22.36
CA LYS A 115 -3.29 -6.21 -21.52
C LYS A 115 -3.20 -5.74 -20.07
N ILE A 116 -4.32 -5.79 -19.37
CA ILE A 116 -4.41 -5.50 -17.94
C ILE A 116 -5.03 -6.71 -17.25
N TYR A 117 -4.39 -7.16 -16.17
CA TYR A 117 -4.90 -8.18 -15.26
C TYR A 117 -4.85 -7.62 -13.84
N SER A 118 -5.82 -8.00 -13.02
CA SER A 118 -5.92 -7.55 -11.63
C SER A 118 -5.33 -8.60 -10.69
N LEU A 119 -4.42 -8.19 -9.81
CA LEU A 119 -3.89 -9.07 -8.76
C LEU A 119 -4.87 -9.24 -7.59
N THR A 120 -5.66 -8.20 -7.31
CA THR A 120 -6.74 -8.17 -6.34
C THR A 120 -8.05 -7.80 -7.05
N PRO A 121 -9.23 -8.14 -6.52
CA PRO A 121 -10.51 -7.78 -7.14
C PRO A 121 -10.62 -6.27 -7.40
N VAL A 122 -11.07 -5.88 -8.59
CA VAL A 122 -11.38 -4.48 -8.91
C VAL A 122 -12.76 -4.14 -8.36
N ILE A 123 -12.82 -3.13 -7.48
CA ILE A 123 -14.07 -2.65 -6.90
C ILE A 123 -14.45 -1.33 -7.60
N LEU A 124 -15.62 -1.29 -8.23
CA LEU A 124 -16.19 -0.09 -8.84
C LEU A 124 -17.43 0.35 -8.06
N LYS A 125 -17.37 1.53 -7.45
CA LYS A 125 -18.53 2.15 -6.80
C LYS A 125 -19.25 3.05 -7.81
N ILE A 126 -20.48 2.69 -8.17
CA ILE A 126 -21.36 3.50 -9.02
C ILE A 126 -22.36 4.23 -8.11
N MET A 127 -22.45 5.55 -8.22
CA MET A 127 -23.50 6.31 -7.54
C MET A 127 -24.83 6.00 -8.22
N LYS A 128 -25.73 5.28 -7.54
CA LYS A 128 -27.11 5.11 -8.01
C LYS A 128 -27.81 6.46 -7.86
N GLY A 129 -28.19 7.10 -8.97
CA GLY A 129 -29.09 8.26 -8.94
C GLY A 129 -30.41 7.84 -8.31
N ILE A 130 -31.00 8.68 -7.45
CA ILE A 130 -32.38 8.52 -7.00
C ILE A 130 -33.26 8.74 -8.23
N GLY A 131 -33.61 7.65 -8.92
CA GLY A 131 -34.71 7.67 -9.87
C GLY A 131 -35.99 7.88 -9.07
N LYS A 132 -36.53 9.10 -9.10
CA LYS A 132 -37.94 9.31 -8.81
C LYS A 132 -38.72 8.52 -9.87
N MET A 133 -39.43 7.48 -9.42
CA MET A 133 -40.58 6.93 -10.16
C MET A 133 -41.77 7.86 -9.98
#